data_AF-A0A8X6R9M4-F1
#
_entry.id   AF-A0A8X6R9M4-F1
#
_cell.length_a   1.000
_cell.length_b   1.000
_cell.length_c   1.000
_cell.angle_alpha   90.00
_cell.angle_beta   90.00
_cell.angle_gamma   90.00
#
_symmetry.space_group_name_H-M   'P 1'
#
loop_
_entity.id
_entity.type
_entity.pdbx_description
1 polymer ?
#
loop_
_entity_poly.entity_id
_entity_poly.type
_entity_poly.pdbx_seq_one_letter_code
_entity_poly.pdbx_strand_id
1 'polypeptide(L)'
;MCVCCSTDCTLEPNCSEPHLSHSQFCLKWKIEKQIQEIKTNKNLFYPEARKLIVPQKTQTYAQVAKTSTTSTTTQTDEKITQIICPPLKFLQRIPKTFSSLLAVSTSSQLKQTS
;
A
#
# COMPACT_ATOMS: atom_id res chain seq x y z
N MET A 1 24.64 25.52 -7.53
CA MET A 1 24.05 26.33 -8.62
C MET A 1 23.90 25.41 -9.83
N CYS A 2 22.68 25.17 -10.34
CA CYS A 2 22.47 24.34 -11.55
C CYS A 2 22.98 25.10 -12.78
N VAL A 3 23.87 24.49 -13.54
CA VAL A 3 24.44 25.00 -14.80
C VAL A 3 23.50 24.63 -15.94
N CYS A 4 22.30 25.19 -15.95
CA CYS A 4 21.16 24.71 -16.74
C CYS A 4 20.38 25.88 -17.36
N CYS A 5 21.06 26.93 -17.81
CA CYS A 5 20.44 28.11 -18.41
C CYS A 5 21.05 28.39 -19.79
N SER A 6 20.41 27.89 -20.86
CA SER A 6 20.51 28.43 -22.23
C SER A 6 19.53 27.82 -23.26
N THR A 7 18.79 26.75 -22.96
CA THR A 7 17.66 26.29 -23.80
C THR A 7 16.56 25.72 -22.90
N ASP A 8 15.30 25.87 -23.31
CA ASP A 8 14.11 25.40 -22.59
C ASP A 8 14.34 24.04 -21.93
N CYS A 9 14.55 24.05 -20.61
CA CYS A 9 14.72 22.85 -19.80
C CYS A 9 13.38 22.12 -19.75
N THR A 10 13.12 21.34 -20.80
CA THR A 10 11.93 20.50 -21.00
C THR A 10 12.01 19.20 -20.20
N LEU A 11 12.71 19.22 -19.07
CA LEU A 11 12.92 18.07 -18.20
C LEU A 11 12.09 18.25 -16.93
N GLU A 12 10.97 17.54 -16.84
CA GLU A 12 10.22 17.45 -15.60
C GLU A 12 10.93 16.45 -14.65
N PRO A 13 11.40 16.88 -13.47
CA PRO A 13 12.26 16.06 -12.61
C PRO A 13 11.54 14.84 -11.99
N ASN A 14 10.20 14.84 -11.94
CA ASN A 14 9.43 13.73 -11.38
C ASN A 14 9.09 12.64 -12.40
N CYS A 15 9.44 12.82 -13.67
CA CYS A 15 9.15 11.88 -14.75
C CYS A 15 10.44 11.25 -15.28
N SER A 16 10.32 9.99 -15.70
CA SER A 16 11.46 9.25 -16.27
C SER A 16 11.83 9.75 -17.66
N GLU A 17 10.89 10.35 -18.37
CA GLU A 17 11.08 10.83 -19.74
C GLU A 17 11.06 12.37 -19.79
N PRO A 18 11.91 12.97 -20.64
CA PRO A 18 11.95 14.41 -20.84
C PRO A 18 10.65 14.89 -21.49
N HIS A 19 9.90 15.75 -20.79
CA HIS A 19 8.75 16.44 -21.36
C HIS A 19 8.45 17.75 -20.63
N LEU A 20 7.73 18.65 -21.30
CA LEU A 20 7.14 19.84 -20.68
C LEU A 20 6.26 19.46 -19.49
N SER A 21 6.21 20.29 -18.46
CA SER A 21 5.41 20.03 -17.25
C SER A 21 3.91 19.87 -17.53
N HIS A 22 3.41 20.47 -18.62
CA HIS A 22 2.01 20.38 -19.07
C HIS A 22 1.82 19.34 -20.20
N SER A 23 2.79 18.47 -20.44
CA SER A 23 2.68 17.43 -21.46
C SER A 23 1.55 16.46 -21.14
N GLN A 24 0.58 16.36 -22.05
CA GLN A 24 -0.51 15.37 -21.95
C GLN A 24 -0.02 13.93 -22.15
N PHE A 25 1.22 13.75 -22.63
CA PHE A 25 1.81 12.44 -22.88
C PHE A 25 2.45 11.82 -21.64
N CYS A 26 2.62 12.57 -20.56
CA CYS A 26 3.17 12.08 -19.31
C CYS A 26 2.32 10.90 -18.76
N LEU A 27 2.95 9.73 -18.61
CA LEU A 27 2.28 8.54 -18.10
C LEU A 27 1.82 8.71 -16.65
N LYS A 28 2.62 9.37 -15.81
CA LYS A 28 2.25 9.64 -14.42
C LYS A 28 1.00 10.53 -14.33
N TRP A 29 0.95 11.59 -15.13
CA TRP A 29 -0.22 12.47 -15.23
C TRP A 29 -1.47 11.73 -15.73
N LYS A 30 -1.34 10.90 -16.77
CA LYS A 30 -2.45 10.09 -17.28
C LYS A 30 -3.02 9.17 -16.20
N ILE A 31 -2.15 8.48 -15.47
CA ILE A 31 -2.55 7.62 -14.35
C ILE A 31 -3.27 8.43 -13.27
N GLU A 32 -2.70 9.58 -12.85
CA GLU A 32 -3.31 10.44 -11.84
C GLU A 32 -4.70 10.96 -12.26
N LYS A 33 -4.84 11.38 -13.51
CA LYS A 33 -6.13 11.79 -14.11
C LYS A 33 -7.17 10.67 -14.01
N GLN A 34 -6.79 9.44 -14.34
CA GLN A 34 -7.69 8.29 -14.22
C GLN A 34 -8.06 8.02 -12.75
N ILE A 35 -7.11 8.18 -11.80
CA ILE A 35 -7.41 8.00 -10.37
C ILE A 35 -8.45 9.03 -9.90
N GLN A 36 -8.29 10.30 -10.27
CA GLN A 36 -9.25 11.35 -9.91
C GLN A 36 -10.62 11.14 -10.54
N GLU A 37 -10.67 10.65 -11.78
CA GLU A 37 -11.91 10.30 -12.47
C GLU A 37 -12.66 9.19 -11.73
N ILE A 38 -11.99 8.09 -11.39
CA ILE A 38 -12.60 6.99 -10.64
C ILE A 38 -13.02 7.43 -9.24
N LYS A 39 -12.17 8.20 -8.56
CA LYS A 39 -12.46 8.77 -7.23
C LYS A 39 -13.78 9.53 -7.25
N THR A 40 -13.97 10.40 -8.23
CA THR A 40 -15.15 11.27 -8.34
C THR A 40 -16.37 10.49 -8.82
N ASN A 41 -16.22 9.68 -9.87
CA ASN A 41 -17.32 8.94 -10.48
C ASN A 41 -17.88 7.85 -9.56
N LYS A 42 -17.02 7.15 -8.81
CA LYS A 42 -17.42 6.07 -7.90
C LYS A 42 -17.53 6.51 -6.44
N ASN A 43 -17.27 7.79 -6.14
CA ASN A 43 -17.24 8.34 -4.78
C ASN A 43 -16.34 7.54 -3.82
N LEU A 44 -15.16 7.14 -4.30
CA LEU A 44 -14.21 6.33 -3.54
C LEU A 44 -13.14 7.19 -2.89
N PHE A 45 -12.48 6.64 -1.87
CA PHE A 45 -11.26 7.26 -1.34
C PHE A 45 -10.11 7.10 -2.36
N TYR A 46 -9.23 8.10 -2.43
CA TYR A 46 -8.07 8.09 -3.33
C TYR A 46 -7.23 6.79 -3.29
N PRO A 47 -6.85 6.22 -2.12
CA PRO A 47 -6.08 4.97 -2.08
C PRO A 47 -6.84 3.77 -2.68
N GLU A 48 -8.16 3.74 -2.59
CA GLU A 48 -8.98 2.68 -3.19
C GLU A 48 -9.04 2.83 -4.70
N ALA A 49 -9.30 4.04 -5.20
CA ALA A 49 -9.26 4.34 -6.64
C ALA A 49 -7.89 4.03 -7.25
N ARG A 50 -6.80 4.38 -6.55
CA ARG A 50 -5.43 4.09 -6.98
C ARG A 50 -5.15 2.58 -7.09
N LYS A 51 -5.67 1.76 -6.16
CA LYS A 51 -5.51 0.29 -6.21
C LYS A 51 -6.18 -0.34 -7.44
N LEU A 52 -7.23 0.29 -7.98
CA LEU A 52 -7.94 -0.20 -9.16
C LEU A 52 -7.16 0.03 -10.46
N ILE A 53 -6.34 1.09 -10.53
CA ILE A 53 -5.55 1.45 -11.72
C ILE A 53 -4.14 0.92 -11.63
N VAL A 54 -3.48 1.13 -10.49
CA VAL A 54 -2.10 0.70 -10.26
C VAL A 54 -2.16 -0.55 -9.39
N PRO A 55 -2.07 -1.76 -9.97
CA PRO A 55 -2.02 -2.97 -9.18
C PRO A 55 -0.81 -2.89 -8.24
N GLN A 56 -1.05 -3.08 -6.94
CA GLN A 56 0.06 -3.13 -5.99
C GLN A 56 0.93 -4.35 -6.29
N LYS A 57 2.06 -4.13 -6.96
CA LYS A 57 3.14 -5.12 -7.10
C LYS A 57 3.97 -5.24 -5.82
N THR A 58 3.42 -4.90 -4.65
CA THR A 58 4.15 -4.96 -3.40
C THR A 58 4.20 -6.41 -2.95
N GLN A 59 5.38 -7.03 -3.07
CA GLN A 59 5.66 -8.27 -2.38
C GLN A 59 5.49 -8.02 -0.87
N THR A 60 4.67 -8.84 -0.22
CA THR A 60 4.53 -8.75 1.23
C THR A 60 5.84 -9.17 1.89
N TYR A 61 6.15 -8.60 3.07
CA TYR A 61 7.32 -8.99 3.84
C TYR A 61 7.43 -10.51 4.02
N ALA A 62 6.31 -11.19 4.29
CA ALA A 62 6.25 -12.64 4.41
C ALA A 62 6.62 -13.38 3.11
N GLN A 63 6.27 -12.86 1.94
CA GLN A 63 6.67 -13.47 0.66
C GLN A 63 8.18 -13.38 0.45
N VAL A 64 8.78 -12.23 0.76
CA VAL A 64 10.24 -12.02 0.64
C VAL A 64 10.99 -12.87 1.67
N ALA A 65 10.50 -12.92 2.91
CA ALA A 65 11.11 -13.73 3.97
C ALA A 65 11.10 -15.23 3.62
N LYS A 66 9.99 -15.74 3.06
CA LYS A 66 9.89 -17.15 2.62
C LYS A 66 10.91 -17.51 1.53
N THR A 67 11.24 -16.58 0.64
CA THR A 67 12.25 -16.82 -0.41
C THR A 67 13.68 -16.74 0.12
N SER A 68 13.92 -16.10 1.26
CA SER A 68 15.26 -15.93 1.84
C SER A 68 15.66 -17.07 2.78
N THR A 69 14.73 -17.91 3.23
CA THR A 69 14.99 -18.98 4.21
C THR A 69 15.05 -20.34 3.49
N THR A 70 16.14 -20.59 2.77
CA THR A 70 16.47 -21.93 2.23
C THR A 70 17.10 -22.85 3.27
N SER A 71 17.28 -22.38 4.51
CA SER A 71 17.79 -23.19 5.62
C SER A 71 16.63 -23.88 6.35
N THR A 72 16.50 -25.18 6.19
CA THR A 72 15.56 -26.06 6.92
C THR A 72 15.95 -26.26 8.40
N THR A 73 17.02 -25.62 8.87
CA THR A 73 17.49 -25.68 10.25
C THR A 73 16.89 -24.55 11.08
N THR A 74 16.04 -24.92 12.02
CA THR A 74 15.50 -24.02 13.04
C THR A 74 16.61 -23.58 14.00
N GLN A 75 16.61 -22.33 14.46
CA GLN A 75 17.59 -21.79 15.44
C GLN A 75 17.66 -22.61 16.75
N THR A 76 16.67 -23.46 17.00
CA THR A 76 16.56 -24.35 18.16
C THR A 76 17.26 -25.69 18.02
N ASP A 77 18.02 -25.94 16.94
CA ASP A 77 18.82 -27.16 16.87
C ASP A 77 19.93 -27.13 17.94
N GLU A 78 19.76 -27.99 18.95
CA GLU A 78 20.66 -28.18 20.08
C GLU A 78 22.08 -28.57 19.63
N LYS A 79 22.20 -29.27 18.49
CA LYS A 79 23.47 -29.67 17.90
C LYS A 79 24.26 -28.48 17.34
N ILE A 80 23.57 -27.42 16.94
CA ILE A 80 24.17 -26.21 16.34
C ILE A 80 24.47 -25.17 17.42
N THR A 81 23.56 -24.99 18.39
CA THR A 81 23.66 -23.88 19.35
C THR A 81 24.32 -24.25 20.66
N GLN A 82 24.39 -25.54 21.04
CA GLN A 82 24.83 -26.01 22.36
C GLN A 82 24.06 -25.35 23.54
N ILE A 83 22.96 -24.66 23.26
CA ILE A 83 22.13 -23.98 24.25
C ILE A 83 20.87 -24.81 24.43
N ILE A 84 20.69 -25.35 25.63
CA ILE A 84 19.46 -26.04 26.02
C ILE A 84 18.41 -24.97 26.36
N CYS A 85 17.47 -24.77 25.44
CA CYS A 85 16.29 -23.96 25.67
C CYS A 85 15.22 -24.82 26.35
N PRO A 86 14.75 -24.46 27.56
CA PRO A 86 13.63 -25.15 28.20
C PRO A 86 12.38 -25.11 27.31
N PRO A 87 11.55 -26.17 27.32
CA PRO A 87 10.34 -26.21 26.51
C PRO A 87 9.41 -25.05 26.88
N LEU A 88 9.04 -24.26 25.85
CA LEU A 88 8.10 -23.17 26.02
C LEU A 88 6.75 -23.73 26.43
N LYS A 89 6.20 -23.21 27.54
CA LYS A 89 4.82 -23.50 27.94
C LYS A 89 3.91 -22.83 26.93
N PHE A 90 3.12 -23.62 26.20
CA PHE A 90 2.10 -23.08 25.30
C PHE A 90 1.11 -22.25 26.12
N LEU A 91 1.12 -20.93 25.89
CA LEU A 91 0.06 -20.08 26.38
C LEU A 91 -1.22 -20.45 25.62
N GLN A 92 -2.28 -20.78 26.36
CA GLN A 92 -3.57 -21.06 25.75
C GLN A 92 -4.07 -19.78 25.07
N ARG A 93 -4.39 -19.88 23.78
CA ARG A 93 -5.00 -18.79 23.01
C ARG A 93 -6.31 -18.43 23.73
N ILE A 94 -6.38 -17.22 24.29
CA ILE A 94 -7.65 -16.69 24.78
C ILE A 94 -8.62 -16.70 23.59
N PRO A 95 -9.75 -17.40 23.69
CA PRO A 95 -10.74 -17.39 22.63
C PRO A 95 -11.18 -15.94 22.44
N LYS A 96 -11.00 -15.43 21.22
CA LYS A 96 -11.58 -14.15 20.84
C LYS A 96 -13.09 -14.37 20.85
N THR A 97 -13.74 -14.06 21.96
CA THR A 97 -15.17 -13.82 21.96
C THR A 97 -15.38 -12.72 20.93
N PHE A 98 -15.99 -13.10 19.82
CA PHE A 98 -16.49 -12.20 18.81
C PHE A 98 -17.51 -11.30 19.50
N SER A 99 -17.08 -10.13 19.99
CA SER A 99 -17.99 -9.08 20.40
C SER A 99 -18.59 -8.51 19.13
N SER A 100 -19.75 -9.07 18.83
CA SER A 100 -20.63 -8.72 17.75
C SER A 100 -21.24 -7.32 18.01
N LEU A 101 -21.41 -6.57 16.92
CA LEU A 101 -22.42 -5.54 16.70
C LEU A 101 -22.34 -4.25 17.56
N LEU A 102 -21.87 -3.18 16.91
CA LEU A 102 -22.69 -1.96 16.86
C LEU A 102 -23.03 -1.68 15.40
N ALA A 103 -24.20 -2.17 15.00
CA ALA A 103 -24.88 -1.67 13.80
C ALA A 103 -25.35 -0.25 14.11
N VAL A 104 -24.71 0.76 13.50
CA VAL A 104 -25.30 2.09 13.41
C VAL A 104 -25.95 2.18 12.04
N SER A 105 -27.17 1.65 11.96
CA SER A 105 -28.09 1.93 10.85
C SER A 105 -28.83 3.22 11.16
N THR A 106 -28.61 4.20 10.28
CA THR A 106 -29.55 5.19 9.71
C THR A 106 -30.82 5.54 10.51
N SER A 107 -31.11 6.85 10.65
CA SER A 107 -32.42 7.45 10.28
C SER A 107 -32.47 8.98 10.48
N SER A 108 -32.98 9.65 9.44
CA SER A 108 -33.81 10.88 9.46
C SER A 108 -33.10 12.22 9.71
N GLN A 109 -33.30 13.29 8.94
CA GLN A 109 -34.55 13.82 8.38
C GLN A 109 -34.34 14.64 7.10
N LEU A 110 -35.26 14.48 6.15
CA LEU A 110 -35.66 15.55 5.23
C LEU A 110 -36.12 16.77 6.05
N LYS A 111 -35.64 17.97 5.69
CA LYS A 111 -36.38 19.21 5.96
C LYS A 111 -36.26 20.16 4.77
N GLN A 112 -37.42 20.50 4.23
CA GLN A 112 -37.69 21.43 3.14
C GLN A 112 -37.33 22.89 3.47
N THR A 113 -37.38 23.70 2.40
CA THR A 113 -37.50 25.19 2.32
C THR A 113 -36.19 25.94 2.50
N SER A 114 -35.84 26.94 1.69
CA SER A 114 -36.68 28.00 1.07
C SER A 114 -36.34 28.27 -0.39
#